data_AF-A0A380HIU3-F1
#
_entry.id   AF-A0A380HIU3-F1
#
_cell.length_a   1.000
_cell.length_b   1.000
_cell.length_c   1.000
_cell.angle_alpha   90.00
_cell.angle_beta   90.00
_cell.angle_gamma   90.00
#
_symmetry.space_group_name_H-M   'P 1'
#
loop_
_entity.id
_entity.type
_entity.pdbx_description
1 polymer ?
#
loop_
_entity_poly.entity_id
_entity_poly.type
_entity_poly.pdbx_seq_one_letter_code
_entity_poly.pdbx_strand_id
1 'polypeptide(L)'
;MQRAEEKPGNKYFIYLRRILILAIFGLIHMQLQPGESLAVYSIFGLLLIPFFNLNKFINLVIGILLLIMVLYLDAKILTPLPYFILGLASAQFGMIFKFNRYKIWSVVALISGIISTIGWYLLEKVYVVPNFKLLRQKSEVSINHYAENVDHYHHLITIFSPFMSIFYASSLILLLNISWARKVLSPLKYYGSMALTNYIGQTLLIYLAISIFSGKHWTHVDTLWICVCVYVFQLLISTYWLKYFKLGPLEYIWKMATYMKKIKIIK
;
A
#
# COMPACT_ATOMS: atom_id res chain seq x y z
N MET A 1 -17.87 -3.37 3.91
CA MET A 1 -18.73 -2.37 4.59
C MET A 1 -20.05 -2.94 5.12
N GLN A 2 -20.54 -4.10 4.65
CA GLN A 2 -21.74 -4.78 5.19
C GLN A 2 -21.74 -5.04 6.72
N ARG A 3 -20.59 -5.24 7.38
CA ARG A 3 -20.55 -5.46 8.84
C ARG A 3 -20.73 -4.22 9.72
N ALA A 4 -20.83 -3.02 9.12
CA ALA A 4 -21.08 -1.77 9.83
C ALA A 4 -22.55 -1.34 9.79
N GLU A 5 -23.38 -1.99 8.97
CA GLU A 5 -24.81 -1.67 8.84
C GLU A 5 -25.66 -2.30 9.96
N GLU A 6 -25.12 -3.27 10.70
CA GLU A 6 -25.87 -4.06 11.69
C GLU A 6 -25.65 -3.65 13.15
N LYS A 7 -25.00 -2.51 13.45
CA LYS A 7 -24.68 -2.13 14.85
C LYS A 7 -25.27 -0.78 15.27
N PRO A 8 -25.85 -0.69 16.48
CA PRO A 8 -26.46 0.53 16.97
C PRO A 8 -25.36 1.57 17.29
N GLY A 9 -25.18 2.53 16.38
CA GLY A 9 -24.23 3.62 16.52
C GLY A 9 -24.12 4.39 15.22
N ASN A 10 -23.89 5.70 15.32
CA ASN A 10 -23.69 6.53 14.13
C ASN A 10 -22.44 6.04 13.36
N LYS A 11 -22.63 5.49 12.16
CA LYS A 11 -21.57 4.94 11.29
C LYS A 11 -20.41 5.90 11.06
N TYR A 12 -20.70 7.20 10.97
CA TYR A 12 -19.70 8.26 10.80
C TYR A 12 -18.81 8.40 12.03
N PHE A 13 -19.39 8.30 13.21
CA PHE A 13 -18.66 8.41 14.46
C PHE A 13 -17.72 7.22 14.70
N ILE A 14 -18.17 6.00 14.35
CA ILE A 14 -17.30 4.81 14.39
C ILE A 14 -16.14 4.95 13.38
N TYR A 15 -16.43 5.44 12.17
CA TYR A 15 -15.40 5.68 11.16
C TYR A 15 -14.38 6.74 11.62
N LEU A 16 -14.86 7.87 12.15
CA LEU A 16 -14.03 8.93 12.69
C LEU A 16 -13.10 8.42 13.78
N ARG A 17 -13.62 7.66 14.75
CA ARG A 17 -12.80 7.03 15.80
C ARG A 17 -11.71 6.14 15.23
N ARG A 18 -12.02 5.31 14.23
CA ARG A 18 -11.03 4.43 13.58
C ARG A 18 -9.88 5.22 12.97
N ILE A 19 -10.20 6.33 12.32
CA ILE A 19 -9.20 7.21 11.71
C ILE A 19 -8.39 7.94 12.77
N LEU A 20 -9.01 8.46 13.82
CA LEU A 20 -8.29 9.13 14.91
C LEU A 20 -7.31 8.17 15.59
N ILE A 21 -7.72 6.92 15.83
CA ILE A 21 -6.81 5.92 16.40
C ILE A 21 -5.67 5.59 15.41
N LEU A 22 -5.97 5.51 14.11
CA LEU A 22 -4.95 5.32 13.09
C LEU A 22 -3.96 6.48 13.04
N ALA A 23 -4.44 7.72 13.21
CA ALA A 23 -3.61 8.91 13.30
C ALA A 23 -2.70 8.85 14.53
N ILE A 24 -3.20 8.40 15.69
CA ILE A 24 -2.37 8.21 16.89
C ILE A 24 -1.26 7.19 16.63
N PHE A 25 -1.58 6.05 16.02
CA PHE A 25 -0.56 5.07 15.63
C PHE A 25 0.47 5.67 14.67
N GLY A 26 0.03 6.43 13.68
CA GLY A 26 0.91 7.12 12.75
C GLY A 26 1.83 8.13 13.43
N LEU A 27 1.29 8.99 14.31
CA LEU A 27 2.08 9.98 15.06
C LEU A 27 3.14 9.35 15.96
N ILE A 28 2.83 8.23 16.61
CA ILE A 28 3.80 7.47 17.40
C ILE A 28 4.85 6.84 16.48
N HIS A 29 4.41 6.20 15.40
CA HIS A 29 5.29 5.51 14.46
C HIS A 29 6.20 6.46 13.67
N MET A 30 5.76 7.70 13.44
CA MET A 30 6.53 8.75 12.78
C MET A 30 7.85 9.08 13.50
N GLN A 31 7.91 8.86 14.82
CA GLN A 31 9.15 9.00 15.61
C GLN A 31 10.20 7.95 15.22
N LEU A 32 9.75 6.77 14.77
CA LEU A 32 10.61 5.71 14.28
C LEU A 32 10.88 5.86 12.78
N GLN A 33 9.88 6.28 12.00
CA GLN A 33 10.00 6.35 10.55
C GLN A 33 9.37 7.66 10.02
N PRO A 34 10.20 8.67 9.69
CA PRO A 34 9.72 9.88 9.04
C PRO A 34 9.04 9.55 7.70
N GLY A 35 7.91 10.21 7.42
CA GLY A 35 7.15 9.98 6.18
C GLY A 35 6.35 8.68 6.16
N GLU A 36 6.00 8.14 7.34
CA GLU A 36 5.17 6.95 7.46
C GLU A 36 3.76 7.13 6.87
N SER A 37 3.13 6.03 6.47
CA SER A 37 1.93 6.07 5.63
C SER A 37 0.61 6.20 6.42
N LEU A 38 0.56 5.81 7.70
CA LEU A 38 -0.67 5.82 8.51
C LEU A 38 -1.17 7.23 8.78
N ALA A 39 -0.31 8.20 9.12
CA ALA A 39 -0.72 9.59 9.32
C ALA A 39 -1.28 10.15 8.02
N VAL A 40 -0.60 9.91 6.90
CA VAL A 40 -1.07 10.31 5.56
C VAL A 40 -2.44 9.69 5.26
N TYR A 41 -2.61 8.39 5.51
CA TYR A 41 -3.88 7.68 5.32
C TYR A 41 -4.98 8.16 6.27
N SER A 42 -4.63 8.61 7.47
CA SER A 42 -5.60 9.16 8.42
C SER A 42 -6.17 10.49 7.91
N ILE A 43 -5.31 11.37 7.38
CA ILE A 43 -5.73 12.66 6.81
C ILE A 43 -6.66 12.44 5.61
N PHE A 44 -6.22 11.63 4.63
CA PHE A 44 -7.05 11.34 3.45
C PHE A 44 -8.29 10.50 3.79
N GLY A 45 -8.23 9.68 4.84
CA GLY A 45 -9.39 8.97 5.37
C GLY A 45 -10.49 9.92 5.86
N LEU A 46 -10.13 11.03 6.52
CA LEU A 46 -11.10 12.05 6.93
C LEU A 46 -11.75 12.73 5.71
N LEU A 47 -10.94 13.05 4.71
CA LEU A 47 -11.42 13.65 3.46
C LEU A 47 -12.35 12.74 2.65
N LEU A 48 -12.36 11.43 2.95
CA LEU A 48 -13.23 10.46 2.28
C LEU A 48 -14.70 10.52 2.76
N ILE A 49 -14.99 11.17 3.89
CA ILE A 49 -16.34 11.17 4.50
C ILE A 49 -17.45 11.66 3.56
N PRO A 50 -17.28 12.77 2.80
CA PRO A 50 -18.32 13.25 1.87
C PRO A 50 -18.63 12.24 0.77
N PHE A 51 -17.62 11.48 0.32
CA PHE A 51 -17.73 10.51 -0.77
C PHE A 51 -18.57 9.28 -0.41
N PHE A 52 -18.81 9.02 0.87
CA PHE A 52 -19.67 7.91 1.30
C PHE A 52 -21.14 8.08 0.93
N ASN A 53 -21.60 9.32 0.75
CA ASN A 53 -22.98 9.61 0.34
C ASN A 53 -23.14 9.75 -1.17
N LEU A 54 -22.03 9.80 -1.90
CA LEU A 54 -22.06 9.94 -3.36
C LEU A 54 -22.33 8.59 -4.03
N ASN A 55 -22.95 8.65 -5.19
CA ASN A 55 -23.20 7.46 -5.99
C ASN A 55 -21.88 6.90 -6.55
N LYS A 56 -21.91 5.60 -6.89
CA LYS A 56 -20.72 4.87 -7.38
C LYS A 56 -20.11 5.42 -8.68
N PHE A 57 -20.91 6.04 -9.54
CA PHE A 57 -20.44 6.62 -10.80
C PHE A 57 -19.76 7.97 -10.59
N ILE A 58 -20.31 8.82 -9.72
CA ILE A 58 -19.72 10.11 -9.32
C ILE A 58 -18.38 9.86 -8.63
N ASN A 59 -18.32 8.92 -7.67
CA ASN A 59 -17.06 8.55 -7.03
C ASN A 59 -16.03 8.04 -8.05
N LEU A 60 -16.45 7.21 -9.03
CA LEU A 60 -15.56 6.74 -10.09
C LEU A 60 -15.01 7.91 -10.92
N VAL A 61 -15.88 8.80 -11.39
CA VAL A 61 -15.49 9.94 -12.23
C VAL A 61 -14.57 10.89 -11.46
N ILE A 62 -14.93 11.27 -10.23
CA ILE A 62 -14.09 12.14 -9.41
C ILE A 62 -12.74 11.48 -9.13
N GLY A 63 -12.73 10.18 -8.78
CA GLY A 63 -11.48 9.45 -8.55
C GLY A 63 -10.56 9.42 -9.77
N ILE A 64 -11.12 9.23 -10.98
CA ILE A 64 -10.34 9.25 -12.24
C ILE A 64 -9.82 10.67 -12.53
N LEU A 65 -10.67 11.70 -12.43
CA LEU A 65 -10.28 13.08 -12.71
C LEU A 65 -9.21 13.56 -11.73
N LEU A 66 -9.37 13.27 -10.44
CA LEU A 66 -8.36 13.58 -9.43
C LEU A 66 -7.07 12.81 -9.66
N LEU A 67 -7.13 11.54 -10.08
CA LEU A 67 -5.93 10.78 -10.42
C LEU A 67 -5.19 11.46 -11.58
N ILE A 68 -5.88 11.77 -12.68
CA ILE A 68 -5.29 12.45 -13.85
C ILE A 68 -4.66 13.79 -13.43
N MET A 69 -5.37 14.58 -12.61
CA MET A 69 -4.87 15.86 -12.11
C MET A 69 -3.60 15.68 -11.25
N VAL A 70 -3.58 14.72 -10.33
CA VAL A 70 -2.42 14.46 -9.46
C VAL A 70 -1.23 13.94 -10.27
N LEU A 71 -1.46 13.10 -11.27
CA LEU A 71 -0.43 12.61 -12.18
C LEU A 71 0.16 13.74 -13.04
N TYR A 72 -0.67 14.68 -13.48
CA TYR A 72 -0.24 15.85 -14.26
C TYR A 72 0.59 16.84 -13.43
N LEU A 73 0.24 17.02 -12.15
CA LEU A 73 0.93 17.94 -11.23
C LEU A 73 2.16 17.32 -10.54
N ASP A 74 2.47 16.05 -10.81
CA ASP A 74 3.46 15.21 -10.09
C ASP A 74 3.34 15.28 -8.54
N ALA A 75 2.12 15.48 -8.05
CA ALA A 75 1.86 15.68 -6.62
C ALA A 75 1.76 14.34 -5.87
N LYS A 76 2.88 13.59 -5.80
CA LYS A 76 2.96 12.23 -5.26
C LYS A 76 2.28 12.04 -3.90
N ILE A 77 2.41 13.03 -3.01
CA ILE A 77 1.83 12.96 -1.66
C ILE A 77 0.29 12.94 -1.68
N LEU A 78 -0.33 13.47 -2.73
CA LEU A 78 -1.79 13.51 -2.90
C LEU A 78 -2.36 12.25 -3.54
N THR A 79 -1.51 11.35 -4.08
CA THR A 79 -1.95 10.11 -4.75
C THR A 79 -2.84 9.18 -3.92
N PRO A 80 -2.73 9.09 -2.57
CA PRO A 80 -3.62 8.22 -1.80
C PRO A 80 -5.10 8.61 -1.91
N LEU A 81 -5.42 9.90 -2.06
CA LEU A 81 -6.80 10.38 -2.12
C LEU A 81 -7.59 9.84 -3.33
N PRO A 82 -7.14 10.01 -4.59
CA PRO A 82 -7.83 9.41 -5.73
C PRO A 82 -7.87 7.89 -5.62
N TYR A 83 -6.82 7.22 -5.12
CA TYR A 83 -6.85 5.77 -4.91
C TYR A 83 -7.89 5.34 -3.87
N PHE A 84 -8.09 6.10 -2.79
CA PHE A 84 -9.11 5.81 -1.78
C PHE A 84 -10.51 5.97 -2.36
N ILE A 85 -10.75 7.02 -3.14
CA ILE A 85 -12.04 7.27 -3.80
C ILE A 85 -12.33 6.18 -4.85
N LEU A 86 -11.33 5.80 -5.66
CA LEU A 86 -11.45 4.71 -6.63
C LEU A 86 -11.69 3.36 -5.93
N GLY A 87 -10.99 3.09 -4.83
CA GLY A 87 -11.21 1.90 -4.01
C GLY A 87 -12.62 1.86 -3.41
N LEU A 88 -13.13 3.01 -2.94
CA LEU A 88 -14.52 3.15 -2.48
C LEU A 88 -15.51 2.87 -3.61
N ALA A 89 -15.29 3.45 -4.80
CA ALA A 89 -16.13 3.19 -5.97
C ALA A 89 -16.12 1.70 -6.35
N SER A 90 -14.94 1.07 -6.45
CA SER A 90 -14.79 -0.36 -6.72
C SER A 90 -15.54 -1.24 -5.69
N ALA A 91 -15.53 -0.84 -4.41
CA ALA A 91 -16.31 -1.51 -3.38
C ALA A 91 -17.82 -1.34 -3.58
N GLN A 92 -18.29 -0.15 -3.95
CA GLN A 92 -19.70 0.13 -4.28
C GLN A 92 -20.18 -0.63 -5.53
N PHE A 93 -19.29 -0.90 -6.50
CA PHE A 93 -19.58 -1.79 -7.64
C PHE A 93 -19.56 -3.30 -7.27
N GLY A 94 -19.08 -3.64 -6.07
CA GLY A 94 -18.92 -5.03 -5.63
C GLY A 94 -17.85 -5.81 -6.41
N MET A 95 -16.90 -5.12 -7.04
CA MET A 95 -15.84 -5.76 -7.85
C MET A 95 -14.93 -6.66 -7.01
N ILE A 96 -14.68 -6.27 -5.75
CA ILE A 96 -13.80 -6.95 -4.79
C ILE A 96 -14.30 -8.37 -4.44
N PHE A 97 -15.59 -8.68 -4.69
CA PHE A 97 -16.20 -9.96 -4.35
C PHE A 97 -16.46 -10.86 -5.56
N LYS A 98 -16.14 -10.41 -6.79
CA LYS A 98 -16.47 -11.11 -8.04
C LYS A 98 -15.20 -11.62 -8.75
N PHE A 99 -14.50 -12.57 -8.12
CA PHE A 99 -13.30 -13.23 -8.68
C PHE A 99 -13.58 -14.09 -9.93
N ASN A 100 -14.85 -14.41 -10.19
CA ASN A 100 -15.23 -15.34 -11.26
C ASN A 100 -15.22 -14.73 -12.68
N ARG A 101 -14.93 -13.42 -12.82
CA ARG A 101 -14.90 -12.74 -14.13
C ARG A 101 -13.52 -12.81 -14.79
N TYR A 102 -12.99 -14.01 -14.97
CA TYR A 102 -11.61 -14.22 -15.43
C TYR A 102 -11.28 -13.46 -16.73
N LYS A 103 -12.18 -13.47 -17.74
CA LYS A 103 -11.96 -12.78 -19.03
C LYS A 103 -11.68 -11.28 -18.86
N ILE A 104 -12.44 -10.59 -18.00
CA ILE A 104 -12.27 -9.15 -17.77
C ILE A 104 -10.92 -8.89 -17.12
N TRP A 105 -10.58 -9.66 -16.07
CA TRP A 105 -9.30 -9.51 -15.39
C TRP A 105 -8.11 -9.84 -16.28
N SER A 106 -8.25 -10.79 -17.22
CA SER A 106 -7.23 -11.09 -18.24
C SER A 106 -7.00 -9.92 -19.18
N VAL A 107 -8.06 -9.27 -19.67
CA VAL A 107 -7.94 -8.08 -20.53
C VAL A 107 -7.30 -6.93 -19.76
N VAL A 108 -7.74 -6.68 -18.52
CA VAL A 108 -7.15 -5.64 -17.66
C VAL A 108 -5.67 -5.90 -17.41
N ALA A 109 -5.29 -7.14 -17.07
CA ALA A 109 -3.90 -7.53 -16.85
C ALA A 109 -3.06 -7.37 -18.12
N LEU A 110 -3.58 -7.77 -19.29
CA LEU A 110 -2.86 -7.65 -20.55
C LEU A 110 -2.61 -6.19 -20.93
N ILE A 111 -3.65 -5.34 -20.90
CA ILE A 111 -3.52 -3.91 -21.25
C ILE A 111 -2.57 -3.20 -20.28
N SER A 112 -2.79 -3.37 -18.97
CA SER A 112 -1.94 -2.75 -17.95
C SER A 112 -0.50 -3.28 -17.99
N GLY A 113 -0.31 -4.56 -18.32
CA GLY A 113 1.00 -5.17 -18.53
C GLY A 113 1.74 -4.57 -19.73
N ILE A 114 1.08 -4.41 -20.88
CA ILE A 114 1.68 -3.77 -22.06
C ILE A 114 2.13 -2.35 -21.73
N ILE A 115 1.25 -1.53 -21.12
CA ILE A 115 1.59 -0.16 -20.72
C ILE A 115 2.75 -0.15 -19.73
N SER A 116 2.76 -1.08 -18.77
CA SER A 116 3.83 -1.23 -17.80
C SER A 116 5.18 -1.60 -18.43
N THR A 117 5.19 -2.50 -19.42
CA THR A 117 6.42 -2.86 -20.14
C THR A 117 6.97 -1.70 -20.97
N ILE A 118 6.09 -0.91 -21.61
CA ILE A 118 6.48 0.32 -22.29
C ILE A 118 7.07 1.31 -21.28
N GLY A 119 6.40 1.48 -20.13
CA GLY A 119 6.90 2.35 -19.06
C GLY A 119 8.27 1.93 -18.55
N TRP A 120 8.48 0.63 -18.32
CA TRP A 120 9.78 0.10 -17.92
C TRP A 120 10.87 0.37 -18.96
N TYR A 121 10.59 0.13 -20.25
CA TYR A 121 11.52 0.42 -21.33
C TYR A 121 11.89 1.92 -21.43
N LEU A 122 10.91 2.82 -21.25
CA LEU A 122 11.16 4.25 -21.23
C LEU A 122 11.98 4.67 -20.00
N LEU A 123 11.67 4.12 -18.83
CA LEU A 123 12.42 4.38 -17.59
C LEU A 123 13.86 3.90 -17.67
N GLU A 124 14.13 2.78 -18.36
CA GLU A 124 15.50 2.30 -18.58
C GLU A 124 16.31 3.29 -19.44
N LYS A 125 15.70 3.86 -20.49
CA LYS A 125 16.36 4.85 -21.36
C LYS A 125 16.66 6.17 -20.66
N VAL A 126 15.78 6.58 -19.74
CA VAL A 126 15.88 7.85 -19.00
C VAL A 126 16.48 7.62 -17.62
N TYR A 127 17.08 6.45 -17.36
CA TYR A 127 17.56 6.12 -16.03
C TYR A 127 18.66 7.10 -15.57
N VAL A 128 18.42 7.73 -14.42
CA VAL A 128 19.37 8.65 -13.80
C VAL A 128 19.94 8.02 -12.54
N VAL A 129 21.28 8.07 -12.40
CA VAL A 129 21.96 7.56 -11.21
C VAL A 129 21.49 8.36 -9.99
N PRO A 130 21.02 7.72 -8.91
CA PRO A 130 20.41 8.42 -7.77
C PRO A 130 21.33 9.39 -7.01
N ASN A 131 22.65 9.33 -7.22
CA ASN A 131 23.62 10.12 -6.48
C ASN A 131 24.50 10.94 -7.42
N PHE A 132 24.26 12.25 -7.42
CA PHE A 132 25.03 13.23 -8.20
C PHE A 132 26.53 13.19 -7.90
N LYS A 133 26.94 12.86 -6.66
CA LYS A 133 28.37 12.78 -6.29
C LYS A 133 29.10 11.67 -7.06
N LEU A 134 28.42 10.56 -7.35
CA LEU A 134 28.99 9.45 -8.14
C LEU A 134 29.09 9.81 -9.63
N LEU A 135 28.17 10.65 -10.13
CA LEU A 135 28.18 11.13 -11.52
C LEU A 135 29.26 12.19 -11.77
N ARG A 136 29.43 13.14 -10.84
CA ARG A 136 30.49 14.17 -10.94
C ARG A 136 31.89 13.57 -10.95
N GLN A 137 32.08 12.42 -10.28
CA GLN A 137 33.35 11.70 -10.30
C GLN A 137 33.63 11.02 -11.66
N LYS A 138 32.59 10.76 -12.47
CA LYS A 138 32.69 10.07 -13.76
C LYS A 138 32.49 10.99 -14.98
N SER A 139 31.95 12.20 -14.81
CA SER A 139 31.56 13.09 -15.92
C SER A 139 31.40 14.55 -15.50
N GLU A 140 31.68 15.50 -16.40
CA GLU A 140 31.50 16.95 -16.23
C GLU A 140 30.03 17.40 -16.47
N VAL A 141 29.05 16.69 -15.91
CA VAL A 141 27.64 17.04 -16.09
C VAL A 141 27.25 18.20 -15.16
N SER A 142 26.56 19.20 -15.71
CA SER A 142 26.06 20.34 -14.93
C SER A 142 24.94 19.92 -13.97
N ILE A 143 24.87 20.56 -12.79
CA ILE A 143 23.87 20.25 -11.75
C ILE A 143 22.45 20.42 -12.28
N ASN A 144 22.20 21.47 -13.07
CA ASN A 144 20.86 21.78 -13.59
C ASN A 144 20.38 20.70 -14.56
N HIS A 145 21.26 20.23 -15.47
CA HIS A 145 20.91 19.17 -16.40
C HIS A 145 20.63 17.84 -15.68
N TYR A 146 21.36 17.55 -14.61
CA TYR A 146 21.05 16.39 -13.77
C TYR A 146 19.69 16.52 -13.08
N ALA A 147 19.39 17.68 -12.48
CA ALA A 147 18.12 17.92 -11.81
C ALA A 147 16.92 17.75 -12.75
N GLU A 148 16.99 18.32 -13.97
CA GLU A 148 15.95 18.17 -15.00
C GLU A 148 15.71 16.71 -15.38
N ASN A 149 16.78 15.93 -15.57
CA ASN A 149 16.66 14.51 -15.90
C ASN A 149 16.07 13.69 -14.73
N VAL A 150 16.44 14.02 -13.49
CA VAL A 150 15.86 13.40 -12.28
C VAL A 150 14.37 13.68 -12.20
N ASP A 151 13.96 14.93 -12.40
CA ASP A 151 12.55 15.33 -12.38
C ASP A 151 11.76 14.62 -13.49
N HIS A 152 12.31 14.55 -14.71
CA HIS A 152 11.68 13.83 -15.80
C HIS A 152 11.53 12.34 -15.51
N TYR A 153 12.58 11.69 -15.00
CA TYR A 153 12.54 10.28 -14.59
C TYR A 153 11.48 10.04 -13.49
N HIS A 154 11.43 10.92 -12.49
CA HIS A 154 10.46 10.85 -11.41
C HIS A 154 9.02 11.06 -11.88
N HIS A 155 8.79 11.95 -12.83
CA HIS A 155 7.48 12.16 -13.44
C HIS A 155 7.02 10.91 -14.21
N LEU A 156 7.92 10.27 -14.98
CA LEU A 156 7.59 9.03 -15.68
C LEU A 156 7.21 7.91 -14.71
N ILE A 157 7.93 7.77 -13.58
CA ILE A 157 7.56 6.82 -12.52
C ILE A 157 6.13 7.08 -12.05
N THR A 158 5.79 8.34 -11.78
CA THR A 158 4.46 8.72 -11.30
C THR A 158 3.38 8.30 -12.31
N ILE A 159 3.56 8.59 -13.60
CA ILE A 159 2.61 8.24 -14.67
C ILE A 159 2.42 6.72 -14.79
N PHE A 160 3.52 5.94 -14.76
CA PHE A 160 3.45 4.50 -15.01
C PHE A 160 3.07 3.65 -13.78
N SER A 161 3.26 4.19 -12.57
CA SER A 161 2.97 3.49 -11.31
C SER A 161 1.53 2.94 -11.15
N PRO A 162 0.45 3.63 -11.59
CA PRO A 162 -0.91 3.10 -11.46
C PRO A 162 -1.13 1.88 -12.35
N PHE A 163 -0.56 1.89 -13.56
CA PHE A 163 -0.66 0.76 -14.50
C PHE A 163 0.07 -0.47 -13.96
N MET A 164 1.27 -0.28 -13.40
CA MET A 164 1.99 -1.36 -12.72
C MET A 164 1.21 -1.94 -11.54
N SER A 165 0.58 -1.07 -10.75
CA SER A 165 -0.26 -1.49 -9.62
C SER A 165 -1.48 -2.31 -10.07
N ILE A 166 -2.16 -1.86 -11.15
CA ILE A 166 -3.28 -2.59 -11.75
C ILE A 166 -2.82 -3.93 -12.33
N PHE A 167 -1.66 -3.97 -12.98
CA PHE A 167 -1.08 -5.18 -13.53
C PHE A 167 -0.80 -6.22 -12.44
N TYR A 168 -0.15 -5.82 -11.34
CA TYR A 168 0.09 -6.72 -10.21
C TYR A 168 -1.21 -7.19 -9.54
N ALA A 169 -2.17 -6.29 -9.30
CA ALA A 169 -3.43 -6.63 -8.66
C ALA A 169 -4.26 -7.60 -9.52
N SER A 170 -4.40 -7.32 -10.82
CA SER A 170 -5.17 -8.16 -11.76
C SER A 170 -4.50 -9.52 -11.99
N SER A 171 -3.16 -9.55 -12.10
CA SER A 171 -2.39 -10.81 -12.19
C SER A 171 -2.56 -11.66 -10.94
N LEU A 172 -2.51 -11.06 -9.75
CA LEU A 172 -2.74 -11.78 -8.49
C LEU A 172 -4.17 -12.35 -8.43
N ILE A 173 -5.18 -11.59 -8.85
CA ILE A 173 -6.57 -12.07 -8.93
C ILE A 173 -6.70 -13.28 -9.86
N LEU A 174 -6.09 -13.22 -11.05
CA LEU A 174 -6.10 -14.33 -12.01
C LEU A 174 -5.38 -15.56 -11.45
N LEU A 175 -4.23 -15.36 -10.82
CA LEU A 175 -3.43 -16.43 -10.24
C LEU A 175 -4.15 -17.10 -9.06
N LEU A 176 -4.95 -16.36 -8.27
CA LEU A 176 -5.80 -16.92 -7.21
C LEU A 176 -7.00 -17.75 -7.72
N ASN A 177 -7.34 -17.64 -9.01
CA ASN A 177 -8.31 -18.54 -9.64
C ASN A 177 -7.72 -19.93 -9.93
N ILE A 178 -6.38 -20.08 -9.90
CA ILE A 178 -5.70 -21.36 -10.09
C ILE A 178 -5.58 -22.10 -8.75
N SER A 179 -5.94 -23.39 -8.73
CA SER A 179 -6.07 -24.18 -7.50
C SER A 179 -4.76 -24.37 -6.73
N TRP A 180 -3.66 -24.68 -7.42
CA TRP A 180 -2.33 -24.84 -6.79
C TRP A 180 -1.80 -23.51 -6.26
N ALA A 181 -1.94 -22.44 -7.04
CA ALA A 181 -1.43 -21.12 -6.69
C ALA A 181 -2.18 -20.54 -5.48
N ARG A 182 -3.50 -20.77 -5.40
CA ARG A 182 -4.29 -20.45 -4.22
C ARG A 182 -3.79 -21.16 -2.95
N LYS A 183 -3.35 -22.42 -3.05
CA LYS A 183 -2.78 -23.15 -1.90
C LYS A 183 -1.46 -22.51 -1.45
N VAL A 184 -0.55 -22.23 -2.39
CA VAL A 184 0.76 -21.62 -2.11
C VAL A 184 0.61 -20.21 -1.52
N LEU A 185 -0.32 -19.40 -2.04
CA LEU A 185 -0.56 -18.03 -1.55
C LEU A 185 -1.47 -17.96 -0.32
N SER A 186 -2.08 -19.07 0.10
CA SER A 186 -2.98 -19.08 1.26
C SER A 186 -2.36 -18.49 2.54
N PRO A 187 -1.05 -18.65 2.84
CA PRO A 187 -0.44 -18.04 4.02
C PRO A 187 -0.49 -16.51 4.02
N LEU A 188 -0.51 -15.87 2.84
CA LEU A 188 -0.58 -14.41 2.71
C LEU A 188 -1.85 -13.82 3.32
N LYS A 189 -2.92 -14.60 3.39
CA LYS A 189 -4.15 -14.20 4.08
C LYS A 189 -3.90 -13.90 5.55
N TYR A 190 -3.07 -14.69 6.23
CA TYR A 190 -2.74 -14.49 7.65
C TYR A 190 -1.91 -13.22 7.83
N TYR A 191 -0.89 -13.04 6.98
CA TYR A 191 -0.08 -11.82 6.97
C TYR A 191 -0.94 -10.56 6.76
N GLY A 192 -1.83 -10.57 5.77
CA GLY A 192 -2.73 -9.44 5.49
C GLY A 192 -3.82 -9.22 6.56
N SER A 193 -4.16 -10.25 7.34
CA SER A 193 -5.10 -10.11 8.48
C SER A 193 -4.47 -9.41 9.69
N MET A 194 -3.14 -9.28 9.70
CA MET A 194 -2.33 -8.62 10.73
C MET A 194 -1.56 -7.42 10.13
N ALA A 195 -2.15 -6.72 9.16
CA ALA A 195 -1.46 -5.68 8.40
C ALA A 195 -0.87 -4.54 9.26
N LEU A 196 -1.57 -4.05 10.29
CA LEU A 196 -1.07 -3.00 11.18
C LEU A 196 0.03 -3.53 12.09
N THR A 197 -0.15 -4.73 12.66
CA THR A 197 0.89 -5.39 13.47
C THR A 197 2.15 -5.62 12.64
N ASN A 198 2.01 -6.14 11.42
CA ASN A 198 3.15 -6.45 10.56
C ASN A 198 3.82 -5.18 10.02
N TYR A 199 3.06 -4.12 9.72
CA TYR A 199 3.64 -2.84 9.31
C TYR A 199 4.55 -2.25 10.40
N ILE A 200 4.02 -2.09 11.62
CA ILE A 200 4.82 -1.55 12.75
C ILE A 200 5.93 -2.52 13.13
N GLY A 201 5.64 -3.82 13.17
CA GLY A 201 6.62 -4.86 13.45
C GLY A 201 7.76 -4.90 12.43
N GLN A 202 7.49 -4.58 11.15
CA GLN A 202 8.51 -4.60 10.10
C GLN A 202 9.51 -3.48 10.34
N THR A 203 9.05 -2.26 10.64
CA THR A 203 9.93 -1.16 11.03
C THR A 203 10.78 -1.53 12.24
N LEU A 204 10.18 -2.11 13.29
CA LEU A 204 10.92 -2.52 14.49
C LEU A 204 11.99 -3.58 14.21
N LEU A 205 11.66 -4.60 13.39
CA LEU A 205 12.60 -5.66 13.01
C LEU A 205 13.76 -5.12 12.16
N ILE A 206 13.48 -4.18 11.25
CA ILE A 206 14.51 -3.53 10.45
C ILE A 206 15.43 -2.68 11.34
N TYR A 207 14.87 -1.90 12.28
CA TYR A 207 15.66 -1.14 13.25
C TYR A 207 16.55 -2.06 14.11
N LEU A 208 16.00 -3.19 14.57
CA LEU A 208 16.75 -4.18 15.32
C LEU A 208 17.91 -4.75 14.48
N ALA A 209 17.65 -5.08 13.21
CA ALA A 209 18.68 -5.58 12.30
C ALA A 209 19.79 -4.54 12.10
N ILE A 210 19.44 -3.27 11.87
CA ILE A 210 20.42 -2.18 11.73
C ILE A 210 21.26 -2.02 13.00
N SER A 211 20.64 -2.11 14.18
CA SER A 211 21.32 -1.99 15.47
C SER A 211 22.33 -3.14 15.71
N ILE A 212 21.90 -4.39 15.50
CA ILE A 212 22.73 -5.59 15.69
C ILE A 212 23.95 -5.60 14.76
N PHE A 213 23.75 -5.18 13.51
CA PHE A 213 24.76 -5.23 12.46
C PHE A 213 25.35 -3.84 12.15
N SER A 214 25.36 -2.95 13.16
CA SER A 214 25.91 -1.60 13.04
C SER A 214 27.39 -1.65 12.62
N GLY A 215 27.76 -0.83 11.63
CA GLY A 215 29.13 -0.74 11.12
C GLY A 215 29.47 -1.61 9.90
N LYS A 216 28.55 -2.47 9.43
CA LYS A 216 28.73 -3.20 8.15
C LYS A 216 28.32 -2.34 6.96
N HIS A 217 29.10 -2.38 5.88
CA HIS A 217 28.66 -1.87 4.58
C HIS A 217 27.64 -2.83 3.98
N TRP A 218 26.40 -2.37 3.83
CA TRP A 218 25.33 -3.15 3.24
C TRP A 218 25.35 -3.02 1.72
N THR A 219 25.50 -4.13 1.01
CA THR A 219 25.24 -4.17 -0.42
C THR A 219 23.72 -4.25 -0.67
N HIS A 220 23.27 -3.92 -1.88
CA HIS A 220 21.87 -4.08 -2.28
C HIS A 220 21.38 -5.53 -2.19
N VAL A 221 22.28 -6.51 -2.33
CA VAL A 221 21.98 -7.93 -2.17
C VAL A 221 21.78 -8.28 -0.69
N ASP A 222 22.60 -7.72 0.21
CA ASP A 222 22.42 -7.93 1.64
C ASP A 222 21.07 -7.37 2.13
N THR A 223 20.69 -6.17 1.67
CA THR A 223 19.40 -5.57 2.03
C THR A 223 18.23 -6.37 1.48
N LEU A 224 18.36 -6.96 0.29
CA LEU A 224 17.36 -7.87 -0.27
C LEU A 224 17.14 -9.08 0.65
N TRP A 225 18.22 -9.72 1.11
CA TRP A 225 18.11 -10.88 2.01
C TRP A 225 17.52 -10.51 3.36
N ILE A 226 17.87 -9.35 3.93
CA ILE A 226 17.23 -8.86 5.16
C ILE A 226 15.72 -8.70 4.96
N CYS A 227 15.29 -8.06 3.88
CA CYS A 227 13.87 -7.87 3.58
C CYS A 227 13.14 -9.22 3.44
N VAL A 228 13.73 -10.18 2.73
CA VAL A 228 13.16 -11.54 2.58
C VAL A 228 13.06 -12.24 3.95
N CYS A 229 14.12 -12.18 4.77
CA CYS A 229 14.13 -12.78 6.10
C CYS A 229 13.07 -12.18 7.01
N VAL A 230 12.96 -10.84 7.08
CA VAL A 230 11.94 -10.15 7.87
C VAL A 230 10.54 -10.56 7.40
N TYR A 231 10.31 -10.58 6.09
CA TYR A 231 9.03 -10.96 5.52
C TYR A 231 8.63 -12.41 5.83
N VAL A 232 9.55 -13.36 5.63
CA VAL A 232 9.31 -14.79 5.95
C VAL A 232 9.04 -14.97 7.44
N PHE A 233 9.83 -14.33 8.30
CA PHE A 233 9.65 -14.38 9.74
C PHE A 233 8.27 -13.85 10.17
N GLN A 234 7.86 -12.68 9.65
CA GLN A 234 6.55 -12.12 9.94
C GLN A 234 5.40 -12.98 9.41
N LEU A 235 5.57 -13.61 8.25
CA LEU A 235 4.58 -14.54 7.69
C LEU A 235 4.41 -15.77 8.59
N LEU A 236 5.52 -16.38 9.04
CA LEU A 236 5.48 -17.53 9.97
C LEU A 236 4.82 -17.15 11.30
N ILE A 237 5.22 -16.03 11.91
CA ILE A 237 4.62 -15.55 13.15
C ILE A 237 3.13 -15.26 12.96
N SER A 238 2.74 -14.60 11.88
CA SER A 238 1.33 -14.28 11.61
C SER A 238 0.49 -15.55 11.47
N THR A 239 1.02 -16.57 10.78
CA THR A 239 0.32 -17.85 10.64
C THR A 239 0.19 -18.59 11.97
N TYR A 240 1.24 -18.59 12.79
CA TYR A 240 1.23 -19.22 14.11
C TYR A 240 0.30 -18.50 15.08
N TRP A 241 0.40 -17.16 15.14
CA TRP A 241 -0.41 -16.30 16.00
C TRP A 241 -1.90 -16.51 15.74
N LEU A 242 -2.31 -16.50 14.47
CA LEU A 242 -3.72 -16.65 14.10
C LEU A 242 -4.24 -18.09 14.24
N LYS A 243 -3.42 -19.08 14.63
CA LYS A 243 -3.94 -20.38 15.09
C LYS A 243 -4.64 -20.25 16.43
N TYR A 244 -4.14 -19.40 17.33
CA TYR A 244 -4.65 -19.22 18.69
C TYR A 244 -5.53 -17.98 18.85
N PHE A 245 -5.20 -16.89 18.14
CA PHE A 245 -5.89 -15.60 18.26
C PHE A 245 -6.73 -15.27 17.02
N LYS A 246 -7.78 -14.46 17.21
CA LYS A 246 -8.68 -14.01 16.12
C LYS A 246 -8.14 -12.80 15.35
N LEU A 247 -7.25 -12.02 15.97
CA LEU A 247 -6.75 -10.73 15.49
C LEU A 247 -5.26 -10.60 15.85
N GLY A 248 -4.53 -9.78 15.10
CA GLY A 248 -3.20 -9.37 15.54
C GLY A 248 -3.26 -8.47 16.78
N PRO A 249 -2.16 -8.34 17.54
CA PRO A 249 -2.09 -7.52 18.75
C PRO A 249 -2.55 -6.07 18.52
N LEU A 250 -2.03 -5.40 17.49
CA LEU A 250 -2.35 -4.00 17.23
C LEU A 250 -3.75 -3.84 16.63
N GLU A 251 -4.19 -4.78 15.79
CA GLU A 251 -5.57 -4.81 15.30
C GLU A 251 -6.58 -5.00 16.43
N TYR A 252 -6.22 -5.79 17.45
CA TYR A 252 -7.04 -5.97 18.64
C TYR A 252 -7.16 -4.66 19.43
N ILE A 253 -6.05 -3.97 19.69
CA ILE A 253 -6.03 -2.66 20.36
C ILE A 253 -6.85 -1.64 19.57
N TRP A 254 -6.63 -1.56 18.25
CA TRP A 254 -7.36 -0.67 17.36
C TRP A 254 -8.87 -0.93 17.39
N LYS A 255 -9.28 -2.20 17.35
CA LYS A 255 -10.69 -2.58 17.39
C LYS A 255 -11.31 -2.31 18.76
N MET A 256 -10.60 -2.59 19.85
CA MET A 256 -11.05 -2.31 21.21
C MET A 256 -11.25 -0.81 21.42
N ALA A 257 -10.29 0.02 21.01
CA ALA A 257 -10.37 1.48 21.09
C ALA A 257 -11.49 2.04 20.20
N THR A 258 -11.71 1.48 19.02
CA THR A 258 -12.80 1.91 18.12
C THR A 258 -14.18 1.72 18.74
N TYR A 259 -14.44 0.53 19.28
CA TYR A 259 -15.76 0.16 19.79
C TYR A 259 -15.94 0.46 21.27
N MET A 260 -14.88 0.84 21.99
CA MET A 260 -14.85 1.04 23.44
C MET A 260 -15.42 -0.15 24.22
N LYS A 261 -15.19 -1.37 23.70
CA LYS A 261 -15.66 -2.63 24.28
C LYS A 261 -14.54 -3.66 24.25
N LYS A 262 -14.38 -4.41 25.34
CA LYS A 262 -13.50 -5.57 25.37
C LYS A 262 -14.05 -6.65 24.43
N ILE A 263 -13.18 -7.21 23.59
CA ILE A 263 -13.53 -8.24 22.60
C ILE A 263 -12.77 -9.51 22.96
N LYS A 264 -13.36 -10.69 22.77
CA LYS A 264 -12.63 -11.95 22.96
C LYS A 264 -11.56 -12.11 21.87
N ILE A 265 -10.29 -12.15 22.27
CA ILE A 265 -9.14 -12.27 21.36
C ILE A 265 -8.78 -13.74 21.08
N ILE A 266 -8.98 -14.63 22.05
CA ILE A 266 -8.68 -16.07 21.94
C ILE A 266 -9.80 -16.78 21.15
N LYS A 267 -9.41 -17.78 20.36
CA LYS A 267 -10.34 -18.60 19.59
C LYS A 267 -11.27 -19.42 20.46
#